data_AF-A0A938JV19-F1
#
_entry.id   AF-A0A938JV19-F1
#
_cell.length_a   1.000
_cell.length_b   1.000
_cell.length_c   1.000
_cell.angle_alpha   90.00
_cell.angle_beta   90.00
_cell.angle_gamma   90.00
#
_symmetry.space_group_name_H-M   'P 1'
#
loop_
_entity.id
_entity.type
_entity.pdbx_description
1 polymer ?
#
loop_
_entity_poly.entity_id
_entity_poly.type
_entity_poly.pdbx_seq_one_letter_code
_entity_poly.pdbx_strand_id
1 'polypeptide(L)'
;MSATKKAVAAKKAKERARALKKKAAKQREAVARVRAAAKKRDEAEKKARQRAAAAAKKAKVREAAAAKKARQREAAAAKKAKERDLAAKKKQQELEAKRKAAEREAARVAKEAQRRAEAERKATEREAARVAKEAQRRAEAERKVAERRKKALEKPPIVKGESRDGITSTREFDLKFLFAQRDLLLEERAKLVGQATRLEDEANQLIEDAEMGDIQFDDEGGEGDTMVVERERDLTLSAQARQTVDEIDTALARLTIGEYGYSQHSGKPIPRERLKAIPWTTELVEERVGGIGRR
;
A
#
# COMPACT_ATOMS: atom_id res chain seq x y z
N MET A 1 160.47 -85.87 -25.09
CA MET A 1 160.41 -84.41 -24.83
C MET A 1 159.03 -83.98 -24.31
N SER A 2 158.99 -83.68 -23.02
CA SER A 2 158.26 -82.53 -22.44
C SER A 2 156.74 -82.48 -22.65
N ALA A 3 155.93 -83.04 -21.75
CA ALA A 3 155.55 -82.46 -20.46
C ALA A 3 154.92 -81.03 -20.48
N THR A 4 154.93 -80.31 -21.60
CA THR A 4 154.39 -78.93 -21.69
C THR A 4 152.96 -78.85 -22.25
N LYS A 5 152.49 -79.83 -23.01
CA LYS A 5 151.08 -79.87 -23.49
C LYS A 5 150.05 -80.15 -22.38
N LYS A 6 150.42 -80.90 -21.34
CA LYS A 6 149.51 -81.28 -20.24
C LYS A 6 149.26 -80.13 -19.25
N ALA A 7 150.24 -79.24 -19.06
CA ALA A 7 150.11 -78.08 -18.17
C ALA A 7 149.25 -76.94 -18.77
N VAL A 8 149.34 -76.69 -20.09
CA VAL A 8 148.54 -75.66 -20.77
C VAL A 8 147.06 -76.07 -20.89
N ALA A 9 146.79 -77.36 -21.14
CA ALA A 9 145.42 -77.89 -21.19
C ALA A 9 144.72 -77.83 -19.82
N ALA A 10 145.43 -78.12 -18.73
CA ALA A 10 144.87 -78.07 -17.38
C ALA A 10 144.52 -76.64 -16.91
N LYS A 11 145.35 -75.63 -17.26
CA LYS A 11 145.11 -74.23 -16.90
C LYS A 11 143.90 -73.65 -17.68
N LYS A 12 143.78 -73.99 -18.97
CA LYS A 12 142.65 -73.58 -19.84
C LYS A 12 141.32 -74.24 -19.46
N ALA A 13 141.36 -75.48 -18.95
CA ALA A 13 140.18 -76.17 -18.41
C ALA A 13 139.69 -75.57 -17.09
N LYS A 14 140.62 -75.20 -16.17
CA LYS A 14 140.28 -74.59 -14.87
C LYS A 14 139.67 -73.19 -15.03
N GLU A 15 140.17 -72.37 -15.96
CA GLU A 15 139.57 -71.07 -16.27
C GLU A 15 138.19 -71.18 -16.91
N ARG A 16 138.00 -72.09 -17.88
CA ARG A 16 136.68 -72.35 -18.49
C ARG A 16 135.66 -72.84 -17.46
N ALA A 17 136.06 -73.72 -16.55
CA ALA A 17 135.20 -74.17 -15.44
C ALA A 17 134.82 -73.03 -14.49
N ARG A 18 135.75 -72.10 -14.18
CA ARG A 18 135.48 -70.94 -13.32
C ARG A 18 134.59 -69.89 -14.02
N ALA A 19 134.77 -69.70 -15.32
CA ALA A 19 133.93 -68.82 -16.15
C ALA A 19 132.50 -69.37 -16.29
N LEU A 20 132.35 -70.69 -16.50
CA LEU A 20 131.05 -71.37 -16.56
C LEU A 20 130.34 -71.32 -15.21
N LYS A 21 131.04 -71.50 -14.09
CA LYS A 21 130.46 -71.33 -12.74
C LYS A 21 130.01 -69.90 -12.46
N LYS A 22 130.79 -68.88 -12.87
CA LYS A 22 130.38 -67.47 -12.76
C LYS A 22 129.17 -67.13 -13.64
N LYS A 23 129.08 -67.66 -14.86
CA LYS A 23 127.88 -67.51 -15.72
C LYS A 23 126.65 -68.17 -15.12
N ALA A 24 126.79 -69.40 -14.60
CA ALA A 24 125.69 -70.11 -13.94
C ALA A 24 125.21 -69.39 -12.66
N ALA A 25 126.12 -68.81 -11.87
CA ALA A 25 125.76 -68.01 -10.69
C ALA A 25 125.00 -66.72 -11.08
N LYS A 26 125.48 -65.98 -12.08
CA LYS A 26 124.78 -64.78 -12.59
C LYS A 26 123.42 -65.11 -13.20
N GLN A 27 123.29 -66.24 -13.90
CA GLN A 27 121.99 -66.69 -14.43
C GLN A 27 121.01 -67.06 -13.31
N ARG A 28 121.46 -67.73 -12.24
CA ARG A 28 120.61 -68.02 -11.08
C ARG A 28 120.15 -66.77 -10.34
N GLU A 29 121.02 -65.78 -10.19
CA GLU A 29 120.67 -64.48 -9.59
C GLU A 29 119.68 -63.69 -10.44
N ALA A 30 119.84 -63.70 -11.77
CA ALA A 30 118.90 -63.08 -12.70
C ALA A 30 117.51 -63.75 -12.64
N VAL A 31 117.45 -65.09 -12.62
CA VAL A 31 116.19 -65.84 -12.50
C VAL A 31 115.51 -65.60 -11.15
N ALA A 32 116.28 -65.49 -10.05
CA ALA A 32 115.74 -65.16 -8.73
C ALA A 32 115.13 -63.74 -8.68
N ARG A 33 115.78 -62.75 -9.31
CA ARG A 33 115.25 -61.38 -9.41
C ARG A 33 113.98 -61.30 -10.25
N VAL A 34 113.91 -62.02 -11.36
CA VAL A 34 112.70 -62.11 -12.20
C VAL A 34 111.53 -62.76 -11.45
N ARG A 35 111.77 -63.84 -10.70
CA ARG A 35 110.74 -64.47 -9.85
C ARG A 35 110.27 -63.58 -8.70
N ALA A 36 111.18 -62.83 -8.06
CA ALA A 36 110.81 -61.88 -7.00
C ALA A 36 110.01 -60.69 -7.54
N ALA A 37 110.36 -60.18 -8.73
CA ALA A 37 109.61 -59.12 -9.39
C ALA A 37 108.21 -59.60 -9.84
N ALA A 38 108.09 -60.84 -10.33
CA ALA A 38 106.79 -61.44 -10.68
C ALA A 38 105.87 -61.56 -9.45
N LYS A 39 106.36 -62.11 -8.33
CA LYS A 39 105.57 -62.22 -7.09
C LYS A 39 105.06 -60.86 -6.57
N LYS A 40 105.90 -59.81 -6.62
CA LYS A 40 105.48 -58.46 -6.22
C LYS A 40 104.42 -57.86 -7.15
N ARG A 41 104.48 -58.16 -8.46
CA ARG A 41 103.46 -57.73 -9.43
C ARG A 41 102.14 -58.46 -9.20
N ASP A 42 102.17 -59.77 -8.98
CA ASP A 42 100.97 -60.57 -8.70
C ASP A 42 100.28 -60.14 -7.40
N GLU A 43 101.05 -59.85 -6.34
CA GLU A 43 100.50 -59.31 -5.08
C GLU A 43 99.92 -57.90 -5.24
N ALA A 44 100.57 -57.03 -6.02
CA ALA A 44 100.07 -55.69 -6.33
C ALA A 44 98.76 -55.77 -7.16
N GLU A 45 98.70 -56.65 -8.14
CA GLU A 45 97.52 -56.87 -8.97
C GLU A 45 96.36 -57.46 -8.16
N LYS A 46 96.64 -58.40 -7.25
CA LYS A 46 95.62 -58.97 -6.34
C LYS A 46 95.05 -57.89 -5.40
N LYS A 47 95.89 -57.01 -4.85
CA LYS A 47 95.44 -55.87 -4.02
C LYS A 47 94.66 -54.83 -4.84
N ALA A 48 95.06 -54.56 -6.09
CA ALA A 48 94.33 -53.66 -6.99
C ALA A 48 92.94 -54.21 -7.33
N ARG A 49 92.84 -55.50 -7.68
CA ARG A 49 91.56 -56.18 -7.94
C ARG A 49 90.64 -56.18 -6.71
N GLN A 50 91.18 -56.40 -5.51
CA GLN A 50 90.41 -56.33 -4.26
C GLN A 50 89.88 -54.92 -3.98
N ARG A 51 90.69 -53.87 -4.19
CA ARG A 51 90.26 -52.47 -4.04
C ARG A 51 89.21 -52.07 -5.08
N ALA A 52 89.37 -52.49 -6.32
CA ALA A 52 88.38 -52.26 -7.38
C ALA A 52 87.05 -52.96 -7.08
N ALA A 53 87.09 -54.22 -6.61
CA ALA A 53 85.88 -54.94 -6.22
C ALA A 53 85.18 -54.31 -5.00
N ALA A 54 85.93 -53.81 -4.02
CA ALA A 54 85.38 -53.10 -2.87
C ALA A 54 84.76 -51.74 -3.26
N ALA A 55 85.39 -51.00 -4.18
CA ALA A 55 84.86 -49.75 -4.72
C ALA A 55 83.57 -49.98 -5.53
N ALA A 56 83.54 -51.02 -6.38
CA ALA A 56 82.34 -51.38 -7.15
C ALA A 56 81.17 -51.80 -6.25
N LYS A 57 81.43 -52.54 -5.16
CA LYS A 57 80.39 -52.88 -4.16
C LYS A 57 79.87 -51.63 -3.44
N LYS A 58 80.74 -50.70 -3.03
CA LYS A 58 80.32 -49.45 -2.40
C LYS A 58 79.53 -48.54 -3.34
N ALA A 59 79.88 -48.49 -4.63
CA ALA A 59 79.14 -47.73 -5.64
C ALA A 59 77.72 -48.28 -5.82
N LYS A 60 77.56 -49.59 -5.99
CA LYS A 60 76.24 -50.24 -6.12
C LYS A 60 75.35 -50.04 -4.90
N VAL A 61 75.91 -50.09 -3.69
CA VAL A 61 75.14 -49.83 -2.44
C VAL A 61 74.69 -48.37 -2.36
N ARG A 62 75.51 -47.41 -2.77
CA ARG A 62 75.15 -45.99 -2.79
C ARG A 62 74.07 -45.68 -3.84
N GLU A 63 74.18 -46.27 -5.02
CA GLU A 63 73.19 -46.14 -6.09
C GLU A 63 71.83 -46.74 -5.68
N ALA A 64 71.83 -47.95 -5.09
CA ALA A 64 70.62 -48.56 -4.55
C ALA A 64 69.98 -47.75 -3.42
N ALA A 65 70.79 -47.15 -2.53
CA ALA A 65 70.30 -46.29 -1.46
C ALA A 65 69.72 -44.97 -2.00
N ALA A 66 70.34 -44.38 -3.01
CA ALA A 66 69.84 -43.17 -3.68
C ALA A 66 68.51 -43.45 -4.42
N ALA A 67 68.42 -44.56 -5.16
CA ALA A 67 67.19 -44.97 -5.83
C ALA A 67 66.04 -45.25 -4.86
N LYS A 68 66.32 -45.89 -3.70
CA LYS A 68 65.31 -46.13 -2.66
C LYS A 68 64.81 -44.81 -2.04
N LYS A 69 65.71 -43.86 -1.79
CA LYS A 69 65.36 -42.55 -1.22
C LYS A 69 64.58 -41.67 -2.22
N ALA A 70 64.89 -41.77 -3.52
CA ALA A 70 64.13 -41.10 -4.58
C ALA A 70 62.69 -41.64 -4.67
N ARG A 71 62.52 -42.97 -4.74
CA ARG A 71 61.19 -43.62 -4.75
C ARG A 71 60.35 -43.29 -3.51
N GLN A 72 60.98 -43.21 -2.33
CA GLN A 72 60.29 -42.82 -1.10
C GLN A 72 59.80 -41.36 -1.13
N ARG A 73 60.59 -40.43 -1.70
CA ARG A 73 60.19 -39.02 -1.86
C ARG A 73 59.05 -38.86 -2.86
N GLU A 74 59.11 -39.58 -3.97
CA GLU A 74 58.06 -39.56 -4.99
C GLU A 74 56.74 -40.14 -4.46
N ALA A 75 56.80 -41.27 -3.74
CA ALA A 75 55.63 -41.85 -3.08
C ALA A 75 55.04 -40.93 -1.99
N ALA A 76 55.88 -40.23 -1.23
CA ALA A 76 55.43 -39.26 -0.22
C ALA A 76 54.80 -38.00 -0.86
N ALA A 77 55.36 -37.52 -1.98
CA ALA A 77 54.79 -36.42 -2.75
C ALA A 77 53.43 -36.80 -3.37
N ALA A 78 53.33 -38.00 -3.94
CA ALA A 78 52.07 -38.51 -4.51
C ALA A 78 50.97 -38.69 -3.45
N LYS A 79 51.31 -39.13 -2.23
CA LYS A 79 50.35 -39.20 -1.11
C LYS A 79 49.86 -37.81 -0.69
N LYS A 80 50.77 -36.83 -0.52
CA LYS A 80 50.40 -35.45 -0.19
C LYS A 80 49.58 -34.77 -1.28
N ALA A 81 49.83 -35.06 -2.56
CA ALA A 81 49.03 -34.55 -3.67
C ALA A 81 47.59 -35.09 -3.62
N LYS A 82 47.42 -36.41 -3.46
CA LYS A 82 46.09 -37.04 -3.32
C LYS A 82 45.30 -36.52 -2.12
N GLU A 83 45.97 -36.27 -1.00
CA GLU A 83 45.34 -35.75 0.22
C GLU A 83 44.85 -34.30 0.03
N ARG A 84 45.63 -33.47 -0.68
CA ARG A 84 45.24 -32.10 -1.05
C ARG A 84 44.07 -32.08 -2.03
N ASP A 85 44.06 -32.96 -3.04
CA ASP A 85 42.96 -33.07 -4.00
C ASP A 85 41.67 -33.53 -3.32
N LEU A 86 41.76 -34.47 -2.37
CA LEU A 86 40.61 -34.92 -1.59
C LEU A 86 40.06 -33.80 -0.68
N ALA A 87 40.96 -33.03 -0.05
CA ALA A 87 40.58 -31.88 0.77
C ALA A 87 39.94 -30.75 -0.08
N ALA A 88 40.47 -30.49 -1.27
CA ALA A 88 39.90 -29.53 -2.22
C ALA A 88 38.50 -29.96 -2.69
N LYS A 89 38.31 -31.24 -3.03
CA LYS A 89 37.00 -31.79 -3.39
C LYS A 89 35.98 -31.69 -2.25
N LYS A 90 36.37 -32.02 -1.01
CA LYS A 90 35.49 -31.86 0.16
C LYS A 90 35.10 -30.41 0.39
N LYS A 91 36.04 -29.47 0.26
CA LYS A 91 35.78 -28.03 0.41
C LYS A 91 34.85 -27.50 -0.69
N GLN A 92 34.99 -27.98 -1.93
CA GLN A 92 34.06 -27.64 -3.01
C GLN A 92 32.65 -28.19 -2.77
N GLN A 93 32.52 -29.43 -2.31
CA GLN A 93 31.22 -30.02 -1.97
C GLN A 93 30.53 -29.28 -0.82
N GLU A 94 31.28 -28.85 0.20
CA GLU A 94 30.74 -28.07 1.31
C GLU A 94 30.25 -26.68 0.86
N LEU A 95 31.01 -26.00 0.00
CA LEU A 95 30.60 -24.71 -0.57
C LEU A 95 29.37 -24.84 -1.47
N GLU A 96 29.27 -25.90 -2.27
CA GLU A 96 28.11 -26.17 -3.11
C GLU A 96 26.88 -26.51 -2.26
N ALA A 97 27.03 -27.30 -1.20
CA ALA A 97 25.96 -27.58 -0.25
C ALA A 97 25.45 -26.32 0.45
N LYS A 98 26.35 -25.43 0.89
CA LYS A 98 25.99 -24.13 1.49
C LYS A 98 25.27 -23.22 0.50
N ARG A 99 25.71 -23.16 -0.76
CA ARG A 99 25.02 -22.40 -1.82
C ARG A 99 23.62 -22.93 -2.10
N LYS A 100 23.45 -24.25 -2.24
CA LYS A 100 22.13 -24.87 -2.43
C LYS A 100 21.20 -24.66 -1.23
N ALA A 101 21.74 -24.67 -0.01
CA ALA A 101 20.96 -24.37 1.19
C ALA A 101 20.49 -22.90 1.21
N ALA A 102 21.39 -21.95 0.92
CA ALA A 102 21.06 -20.53 0.84
C ALA A 102 20.05 -20.23 -0.29
N GLU A 103 20.17 -20.88 -1.45
CA GLU A 103 19.23 -20.74 -2.56
C GLU A 103 17.83 -21.26 -2.20
N ARG A 104 17.74 -22.40 -1.50
CA ARG A 104 16.47 -22.94 -1.00
C ARG A 104 15.80 -22.03 0.04
N GLU A 105 16.60 -21.46 0.94
CA GLU A 105 16.10 -20.50 1.92
C GLU A 105 15.59 -19.22 1.24
N ALA A 106 16.37 -18.65 0.32
CA ALA A 106 15.99 -17.48 -0.45
C ALA A 106 14.71 -17.72 -1.27
N ALA A 107 14.58 -18.89 -1.90
CA ALA A 107 13.36 -19.28 -2.62
C ALA A 107 12.14 -19.40 -1.69
N ARG A 108 12.32 -19.90 -0.46
CA ARG A 108 11.25 -19.98 0.54
C ARG A 108 10.81 -18.58 0.99
N VAL A 109 11.77 -17.71 1.30
CA VAL A 109 11.49 -16.32 1.71
C VAL A 109 10.80 -15.54 0.59
N ALA A 110 11.26 -15.69 -0.66
CA ALA A 110 10.62 -15.07 -1.82
C ALA A 110 9.17 -15.55 -2.02
N LYS A 111 8.93 -16.86 -1.88
CA LYS A 111 7.57 -17.44 -2.00
C LYS A 111 6.65 -17.00 -0.87
N GLU A 112 7.17 -16.84 0.35
CA GLU A 112 6.41 -16.31 1.48
C GLU A 112 6.07 -14.83 1.30
N ALA A 113 7.03 -14.03 0.82
CA ALA A 113 6.81 -12.61 0.50
C ALA A 113 5.72 -12.44 -0.59
N GLN A 114 5.76 -13.26 -1.65
CA GLN A 114 4.72 -13.26 -2.68
C GLN A 114 3.33 -13.62 -2.11
N ARG A 115 3.25 -14.64 -1.24
CA ARG A 115 1.98 -15.01 -0.60
C ARG A 115 1.43 -13.91 0.30
N ARG A 116 2.29 -13.23 1.06
CA ARG A 116 1.89 -12.09 1.91
C ARG A 116 1.39 -10.93 1.06
N ALA A 117 2.10 -10.57 0.00
CA ALA A 117 1.68 -9.51 -0.93
C ALA A 117 0.35 -9.84 -1.63
N GLU A 118 0.14 -11.10 -2.03
CA GLU A 118 -1.14 -11.52 -2.63
C GLU A 118 -2.28 -11.50 -1.61
N ALA A 119 -2.04 -11.92 -0.37
CA ALA A 119 -3.03 -11.86 0.69
C ALA A 119 -3.42 -10.42 1.04
N GLU A 120 -2.45 -9.50 1.07
CA GLU A 120 -2.68 -8.07 1.31
C GLU A 120 -3.51 -7.45 0.18
N ARG A 121 -3.19 -7.73 -1.10
CA ARG A 121 -3.99 -7.29 -2.24
C ARG A 121 -5.42 -7.80 -2.20
N LYS A 122 -5.62 -9.07 -1.84
CA LYS A 122 -6.97 -9.64 -1.69
C LYS A 122 -7.73 -9.03 -0.51
N ALA A 123 -7.03 -8.65 0.57
CA ALA A 123 -7.65 -7.99 1.71
C ALA A 123 -8.12 -6.57 1.34
N THR A 124 -7.28 -5.79 0.65
CA THR A 124 -7.64 -4.42 0.21
C THR A 124 -8.75 -4.44 -0.83
N GLU A 125 -8.76 -5.40 -1.76
CA GLU A 125 -9.85 -5.57 -2.73
C GLU A 125 -11.18 -5.90 -2.04
N ARG A 126 -11.18 -6.80 -1.04
CA ARG A 126 -12.37 -7.14 -0.25
C ARG A 126 -12.88 -5.95 0.57
N GLU A 127 -11.97 -5.18 1.14
CA GLU A 127 -12.33 -3.97 1.88
C GLU A 127 -12.93 -2.90 0.96
N ALA A 128 -12.31 -2.65 -0.20
CA ALA A 128 -12.83 -1.73 -1.21
C ALA A 128 -14.21 -2.17 -1.71
N ALA A 129 -14.41 -3.47 -1.97
CA ALA A 129 -15.72 -4.01 -2.37
C ALA A 129 -16.78 -3.83 -1.27
N ARG A 130 -16.42 -3.99 0.01
CA ARG A 130 -17.32 -3.74 1.15
C ARG A 130 -17.72 -2.27 1.23
N VAL A 131 -16.75 -1.36 1.14
CA VAL A 131 -16.99 0.09 1.17
C VAL A 131 -17.87 0.53 -0.01
N ALA A 132 -17.61 0.02 -1.21
CA ALA A 132 -18.43 0.30 -2.39
C ALA A 132 -19.88 -0.18 -2.22
N LYS A 133 -20.08 -1.40 -1.69
CA LYS A 133 -21.41 -1.95 -1.43
C LYS A 133 -22.17 -1.17 -0.35
N GLU A 134 -21.46 -0.69 0.67
CA GLU A 134 -22.04 0.17 1.70
C GLU A 134 -22.44 1.54 1.14
N ALA A 135 -21.59 2.16 0.33
CA ALA A 135 -21.90 3.42 -0.36
C ALA A 135 -23.13 3.29 -1.28
N GLN A 136 -23.24 2.19 -2.03
CA GLN A 136 -24.42 1.91 -2.85
C GLN A 136 -25.69 1.79 -2.00
N ARG A 137 -25.63 1.07 -0.86
CA ARG A 137 -26.77 0.96 0.06
C ARG A 137 -27.19 2.30 0.66
N ARG A 138 -26.23 3.14 1.04
CA ARG A 138 -26.49 4.49 1.55
C ARG A 138 -27.13 5.37 0.48
N ALA A 139 -26.61 5.37 -0.74
CA ALA A 139 -27.19 6.11 -1.85
C ALA A 139 -28.61 5.62 -2.22
N GLU A 140 -28.86 4.31 -2.17
CA GLU A 140 -30.21 3.76 -2.38
C GLU A 140 -31.17 4.17 -1.25
N ALA A 141 -30.72 4.16 0.00
CA ALA A 141 -31.51 4.62 1.13
C ALA A 141 -31.85 6.11 1.02
N GLU A 142 -30.89 6.95 0.66
CA GLU A 142 -31.10 8.38 0.41
C GLU A 142 -32.09 8.62 -0.74
N ARG A 143 -31.98 7.87 -1.83
CA ARG A 143 -32.95 7.92 -2.94
C ARG A 143 -34.35 7.55 -2.47
N LYS A 144 -34.52 6.48 -1.69
CA LYS A 144 -35.81 6.09 -1.12
C LYS A 144 -36.38 7.13 -0.16
N VAL A 145 -35.53 7.77 0.65
CA VAL A 145 -35.95 8.88 1.53
C VAL A 145 -36.37 10.09 0.70
N ALA A 146 -35.61 10.45 -0.33
CA ALA A 146 -35.95 11.54 -1.25
C ALA A 146 -37.25 11.27 -2.01
N GLU A 147 -37.48 10.03 -2.46
CA GLU A 147 -38.72 9.60 -3.11
C GLU A 147 -39.91 9.67 -2.15
N ARG A 148 -39.76 9.18 -0.90
CA ARG A 148 -40.80 9.32 0.14
C ARG A 148 -41.09 10.77 0.46
N ARG A 149 -40.07 11.63 0.53
CA ARG A 149 -40.25 13.08 0.72
C ARG A 149 -41.00 13.70 -0.45
N LYS A 150 -40.64 13.37 -1.70
CA LYS A 150 -41.36 13.82 -2.90
C LYS A 150 -42.82 13.39 -2.87
N LYS A 151 -43.09 12.12 -2.58
CA LYS A 151 -44.46 11.60 -2.44
C LYS A 151 -45.24 12.24 -1.29
N ALA A 152 -44.57 12.63 -0.20
CA ALA A 152 -45.19 13.37 0.89
C ALA A 152 -45.43 14.86 0.57
N LEU A 153 -44.72 15.41 -0.42
CA LEU A 153 -44.86 16.79 -0.91
C LEU A 153 -45.88 16.90 -2.06
N GLU A 154 -46.26 15.79 -2.69
CA GLU A 154 -47.35 15.77 -3.66
C GLU A 154 -48.69 15.96 -2.94
N LYS A 155 -49.24 17.17 -3.07
CA LYS A 155 -50.56 17.52 -2.55
C LYS A 155 -51.59 16.52 -3.11
N PRO A 156 -52.46 15.92 -2.27
CA PRO A 156 -53.45 14.97 -2.76
C PRO A 156 -54.35 15.65 -3.82
N PRO A 157 -54.68 14.98 -4.93
CA PRO A 157 -55.50 15.56 -5.97
C PRO A 157 -56.91 15.85 -5.42
N ILE A 158 -57.32 17.12 -5.49
CA ILE A 158 -58.65 17.57 -5.10
C ILE A 158 -59.65 17.00 -6.12
N VAL A 159 -60.50 16.07 -5.68
CA VAL A 159 -61.52 15.46 -6.54
C VAL A 159 -62.70 16.42 -6.67
N LYS A 160 -62.69 17.21 -7.74
CA LYS A 160 -63.73 18.19 -8.08
C LYS A 160 -65.01 17.47 -8.49
N GLY A 161 -66.13 17.89 -7.92
CA GLY A 161 -67.48 17.36 -8.18
C GLY A 161 -68.29 18.27 -9.11
N GLU A 162 -69.62 18.16 -9.02
CA GLU A 162 -70.56 18.93 -9.83
C GLU A 162 -70.43 20.44 -9.54
N SER A 163 -70.46 21.25 -10.60
CA SER A 163 -70.44 22.70 -10.51
C SER A 163 -71.85 23.25 -10.72
N ARG A 164 -72.33 24.09 -9.79
CA ARG A 164 -73.63 24.78 -9.89
C ARG A 164 -73.42 26.25 -9.54
N ASP A 165 -73.98 27.14 -10.34
CA ASP A 165 -73.91 28.61 -10.14
C ASP A 165 -72.47 29.15 -9.99
N GLY A 166 -71.53 28.62 -10.79
CA GLY A 166 -70.13 29.02 -10.72
C GLY A 166 -69.40 28.60 -9.44
N ILE A 167 -69.98 27.72 -8.61
CA ILE A 167 -69.33 27.10 -7.45
C ILE A 167 -69.11 25.61 -7.72
N THR A 168 -67.90 25.12 -7.50
CA THR A 168 -67.56 23.70 -7.67
C THR A 168 -67.57 22.98 -6.32
N SER A 169 -68.42 21.95 -6.20
CA SER A 169 -68.44 21.08 -5.01
C SER A 169 -67.20 20.19 -4.96
N THR A 170 -66.79 19.81 -3.75
CA THR A 170 -65.74 18.82 -3.55
C THR A 170 -66.22 17.71 -2.62
N ARG A 171 -65.55 16.56 -2.64
CA ARG A 171 -65.91 15.38 -1.82
C ARG A 171 -66.17 15.69 -0.34
N GLU A 172 -65.44 16.64 0.24
CA GLU A 172 -65.57 17.01 1.65
C GLU A 172 -66.59 18.15 1.93
N PHE A 173 -67.04 18.89 0.91
CA PHE A 173 -67.89 20.08 1.06
C PHE A 173 -69.11 20.10 0.11
N ASP A 174 -70.29 20.11 0.71
CA ASP A 174 -71.59 20.17 0.02
C ASP A 174 -71.88 21.58 -0.55
N LEU A 175 -72.62 21.65 -1.66
CA LEU A 175 -73.00 22.89 -2.32
C LEU A 175 -73.76 23.83 -1.38
N LYS A 176 -74.69 23.31 -0.56
CA LYS A 176 -75.44 24.13 0.41
C LYS A 176 -74.52 24.84 1.39
N PHE A 177 -73.44 24.17 1.81
CA PHE A 177 -72.43 24.75 2.68
C PHE A 177 -71.61 25.82 1.95
N LEU A 178 -71.19 25.57 0.71
CA LEU A 178 -70.43 26.54 -0.07
C LEU A 178 -71.22 27.80 -0.42
N PHE A 179 -72.52 27.69 -0.67
CA PHE A 179 -73.40 28.86 -0.86
C PHE A 179 -73.52 29.71 0.42
N ALA A 180 -73.81 29.08 1.56
CA ALA A 180 -73.87 29.78 2.84
C ALA A 180 -72.53 30.48 3.17
N GLN A 181 -71.42 29.86 2.76
CA GLN A 181 -70.10 30.40 2.94
C GLN A 181 -69.79 31.58 2.03
N ARG A 182 -70.26 31.54 0.77
CA ARG A 182 -70.16 32.67 -0.17
C ARG A 182 -70.88 33.89 0.40
N ASP A 183 -72.09 33.70 0.92
CA ASP A 183 -72.91 34.78 1.47
C ASP A 183 -72.22 35.40 2.70
N LEU A 184 -71.67 34.56 3.59
CA LEU A 184 -70.90 35.01 4.74
C LEU A 184 -69.63 35.79 4.36
N LEU A 185 -68.90 35.34 3.33
CA LEU A 185 -67.72 36.04 2.81
C LEU A 185 -68.07 37.42 2.24
N LEU A 186 -69.19 37.53 1.51
CA LEU A 186 -69.65 38.79 0.94
C LEU A 186 -70.09 39.78 2.04
N GLU A 187 -70.76 39.29 3.08
CA GLU A 187 -71.13 40.09 4.24
C GLU A 187 -69.88 40.63 4.97
N GLU A 188 -68.92 39.76 5.26
CA GLU A 188 -67.69 40.17 5.95
C GLU A 188 -66.84 41.11 5.09
N ARG A 189 -66.80 40.91 3.77
CA ARG A 189 -66.15 41.83 2.83
C ARG A 189 -66.74 43.23 2.92
N ALA A 190 -68.06 43.35 2.87
CA ALA A 190 -68.73 44.65 2.96
C ALA A 190 -68.43 45.36 4.28
N LYS A 191 -68.42 44.60 5.38
CA LYS A 191 -68.08 45.10 6.71
C LYS A 191 -66.64 45.59 6.81
N LEU A 192 -65.66 44.80 6.35
CA LEU A 192 -64.23 45.15 6.41
C LEU A 192 -63.88 46.33 5.49
N VAL A 193 -64.50 46.41 4.31
CA VAL A 193 -64.34 47.58 3.42
C VAL A 193 -64.86 48.85 4.10
N GLY A 194 -66.02 48.77 4.75
CA GLY A 194 -66.56 49.90 5.52
C GLY A 194 -65.64 50.30 6.68
N GLN A 195 -65.08 49.32 7.41
CA GLN A 195 -64.13 49.58 8.50
C GLN A 195 -62.82 50.20 7.99
N ALA A 196 -62.26 49.68 6.89
CA ALA A 196 -61.03 50.21 6.30
C ALA A 196 -61.20 51.66 5.85
N THR A 197 -62.31 51.97 5.18
CA THR A 197 -62.62 53.33 4.71
C THR A 197 -62.78 54.27 5.89
N ARG A 198 -63.55 53.87 6.91
CA ARG A 198 -63.75 54.66 8.11
C ARG A 198 -62.45 54.97 8.86
N LEU A 199 -61.58 53.98 9.07
CA LEU A 199 -60.30 54.16 9.77
C LEU A 199 -59.34 55.06 8.98
N GLU A 200 -59.40 55.01 7.65
CA GLU A 200 -58.60 55.89 6.80
C GLU A 200 -59.12 57.33 6.82
N ASP A 201 -60.44 57.51 6.81
CA ASP A 201 -61.07 58.83 6.98
C ASP A 201 -60.75 59.43 8.36
N GLU A 202 -60.82 58.64 9.44
CA GLU A 202 -60.42 59.05 10.80
C GLU A 202 -58.92 59.44 10.84
N ALA A 203 -58.05 58.63 10.23
CA ALA A 203 -56.61 58.94 10.15
C ALA A 203 -56.30 60.20 9.32
N ASN A 204 -57.11 60.51 8.30
CA ASN A 204 -56.96 61.71 7.48
C ASN A 204 -57.51 62.95 8.20
N GLN A 205 -58.61 62.83 8.95
CA GLN A 205 -59.14 63.91 9.80
C GLN A 205 -58.13 64.37 10.85
N LEU A 206 -57.38 63.43 11.46
CA LEU A 206 -56.30 63.78 12.39
C LEU A 206 -55.20 64.64 11.75
N ILE A 207 -54.97 64.52 10.44
CA ILE A 207 -54.03 65.41 9.70
C ILE A 207 -54.63 66.79 9.52
N GLU A 208 -55.89 66.86 9.08
CA GLU A 208 -56.59 68.13 8.84
C GLU A 208 -56.70 68.96 10.13
N ASP A 209 -57.00 68.31 11.26
CA ASP A 209 -57.05 68.94 12.58
C ASP A 209 -55.66 69.38 13.07
N ALA A 210 -54.62 68.60 12.77
CA ALA A 210 -53.23 68.94 13.11
C ALA A 210 -52.64 70.07 12.23
N GLU A 211 -53.11 70.23 10.98
CA GLU A 211 -52.66 71.28 10.06
C GLU A 211 -53.39 72.62 10.31
N MET A 212 -54.61 72.60 10.86
CA MET A 212 -55.39 73.81 11.18
C MET A 212 -55.07 74.42 12.55
N GLY A 213 -54.45 73.66 13.46
CA GLY A 213 -53.96 74.14 14.75
C GLY A 213 -52.49 74.54 14.67
N ASP A 214 -52.19 75.82 14.89
CA ASP A 214 -50.84 76.31 15.16
C ASP A 214 -50.29 75.55 16.38
N ILE A 215 -49.52 74.48 16.14
CA ILE A 215 -48.78 73.74 17.18
C ILE A 215 -47.77 74.72 17.76
N GLN A 216 -48.23 75.54 18.71
CA GLN A 216 -47.37 76.33 19.57
C GLN A 216 -46.52 75.33 20.33
N PHE A 217 -45.28 75.16 19.86
CA PHE A 217 -44.19 74.52 20.60
C PHE A 217 -43.87 75.39 21.82
N ASP A 218 -44.79 75.43 22.79
CA ASP A 218 -44.47 75.80 24.15
C ASP A 218 -43.99 74.54 24.90
N ASP A 219 -43.22 74.70 25.96
CA ASP A 219 -42.45 73.66 26.67
C ASP A 219 -43.33 72.52 27.30
N GLU A 220 -44.65 72.55 27.07
CA GLU A 220 -45.67 71.57 27.46
C GLU A 220 -46.29 70.84 26.23
N GLY A 221 -45.65 70.92 25.05
CA GLY A 221 -46.13 70.37 23.77
C GLY A 221 -45.85 68.88 23.52
N GLY A 222 -46.36 67.99 24.38
CA GLY A 222 -46.27 66.53 24.19
C GLY A 222 -47.40 65.91 23.35
N GLU A 223 -48.47 66.65 23.05
CA GLU A 223 -49.70 66.12 22.42
C GLU A 223 -49.58 65.83 20.92
N GLY A 224 -48.60 66.43 20.23
CA GLY A 224 -48.34 66.14 18.81
C GLY A 224 -47.81 64.72 18.56
N ASP A 225 -47.02 64.18 19.49
CA ASP A 225 -46.47 62.82 19.39
C ASP A 225 -47.56 61.75 19.54
N THR A 226 -48.55 62.00 20.42
CA THR A 226 -49.68 61.08 20.61
C THR A 226 -50.59 61.02 19.36
N MET A 227 -50.83 62.15 18.69
CA MET A 227 -51.65 62.21 17.47
C MET A 227 -51.01 61.44 16.30
N VAL A 228 -49.68 61.50 16.18
CA VAL A 228 -48.93 60.74 15.16
C VAL A 228 -49.04 59.24 15.41
N VAL A 229 -48.89 58.80 16.66
CA VAL A 229 -49.03 57.37 17.04
C VAL A 229 -50.45 56.85 16.78
N GLU A 230 -51.48 57.63 17.12
CA GLU A 230 -52.88 57.26 16.87
C GLU A 230 -53.17 57.14 15.37
N ARG A 231 -52.70 58.09 14.57
CA ARG A 231 -52.80 58.02 13.10
C ARG A 231 -52.11 56.79 12.52
N GLU A 232 -50.88 56.50 12.95
CA GLU A 232 -50.14 55.32 12.50
C GLU A 232 -50.86 54.01 12.87
N ARG A 233 -51.48 53.97 14.05
CA ARG A 233 -52.30 52.85 14.49
C ARG A 233 -53.52 52.67 13.58
N ASP A 234 -54.24 53.73 13.27
CA ASP A 234 -55.46 53.66 12.45
C ASP A 234 -55.14 53.27 10.99
N LEU A 235 -54.04 53.81 10.44
CA LEU A 235 -53.53 53.37 9.12
C LEU A 235 -53.13 51.90 9.12
N THR A 236 -52.48 51.43 10.18
CA THR A 236 -52.09 50.02 10.31
C THR A 236 -53.33 49.12 10.38
N LEU A 237 -54.35 49.51 11.14
CA LEU A 237 -55.61 48.78 11.23
C LEU A 237 -56.39 48.79 9.90
N SER A 238 -56.41 49.91 9.18
CA SER A 238 -57.01 49.98 7.84
C SER A 238 -56.27 49.07 6.85
N ALA A 239 -54.93 49.07 6.87
CA ALA A 239 -54.13 48.18 6.03
C ALA A 239 -54.40 46.70 6.33
N GLN A 240 -54.53 46.32 7.60
CA GLN A 240 -54.91 44.95 8.00
C GLN A 240 -56.31 44.56 7.51
N ALA A 241 -57.27 45.49 7.60
CA ALA A 241 -58.63 45.26 7.11
C ALA A 241 -58.64 45.07 5.57
N ARG A 242 -57.89 45.90 4.82
CA ARG A 242 -57.72 45.76 3.36
C ARG A 242 -57.06 44.44 2.99
N GLN A 243 -56.01 44.03 3.70
CA GLN A 243 -55.38 42.73 3.49
C GLN A 243 -56.38 41.57 3.69
N THR A 244 -57.23 41.66 4.72
CA THR A 244 -58.26 40.64 4.98
C THR A 244 -59.31 40.61 3.87
N VAL A 245 -59.65 41.76 3.26
CA VAL A 245 -60.52 41.84 2.07
C VAL A 245 -59.90 41.12 0.87
N ASP A 246 -58.60 41.29 0.63
CA ASP A 246 -57.91 40.58 -0.45
C ASP A 246 -57.89 39.06 -0.22
N GLU A 247 -57.75 38.62 1.03
CA GLU A 247 -57.86 37.21 1.42
C GLU A 247 -59.29 36.67 1.16
N ILE A 248 -60.33 37.46 1.42
CA ILE A 248 -61.72 37.12 1.12
C ILE A 248 -61.95 37.02 -0.39
N ASP A 249 -61.46 37.97 -1.19
CA ASP A 249 -61.60 37.96 -2.64
C ASP A 249 -60.88 36.74 -3.25
N THR A 250 -59.73 36.38 -2.69
CA THR A 250 -59.02 35.14 -3.03
C THR A 250 -59.84 33.90 -2.66
N ALA A 251 -60.52 33.89 -1.51
CA ALA A 251 -61.39 32.80 -1.09
C ALA A 251 -62.63 32.66 -2.00
N LEU A 252 -63.22 33.77 -2.44
CA LEU A 252 -64.31 33.79 -3.43
C LEU A 252 -63.85 33.21 -4.77
N ALA A 253 -62.68 33.59 -5.27
CA ALA A 253 -62.11 32.99 -6.49
C ALA A 253 -61.93 31.47 -6.34
N ARG A 254 -61.50 31.00 -5.17
CA ARG A 254 -61.32 29.56 -4.88
C ARG A 254 -62.62 28.77 -4.82
N LEU A 255 -63.72 29.40 -4.40
CA LEU A 255 -65.05 28.80 -4.49
C LEU A 255 -65.41 28.49 -5.94
N THR A 256 -65.01 29.36 -6.88
CA THR A 256 -65.30 29.16 -8.30
C THR A 256 -64.46 28.07 -8.95
N ILE A 257 -63.19 27.95 -8.55
CA ILE A 257 -62.26 26.96 -9.09
C ILE A 257 -62.45 25.57 -8.43
N GLY A 258 -63.15 25.50 -7.29
CA GLY A 258 -63.36 24.27 -6.52
C GLY A 258 -62.19 23.89 -5.63
N GLU A 259 -61.42 24.87 -5.14
CA GLU A 259 -60.31 24.66 -4.21
C GLU A 259 -60.60 25.21 -2.81
N TYR A 260 -61.82 25.69 -2.60
CA TYR A 260 -62.24 26.23 -1.33
C TYR A 260 -62.28 25.14 -0.24
N GLY A 261 -61.80 25.48 0.96
CA GLY A 261 -61.76 24.56 2.09
C GLY A 261 -60.58 23.57 2.09
N TYR A 262 -59.59 23.74 1.22
CA TYR A 262 -58.33 22.99 1.25
C TYR A 262 -57.13 23.88 1.61
N SER A 263 -56.22 23.34 2.42
CA SER A 263 -55.00 24.06 2.81
C SER A 263 -54.08 24.33 1.62
N GLN A 264 -53.56 25.56 1.52
CA GLN A 264 -52.51 25.91 0.55
C GLN A 264 -51.20 25.18 0.80
N HIS A 265 -50.90 24.83 2.05
CA HIS A 265 -49.65 24.21 2.44
C HIS A 265 -49.69 22.68 2.26
N SER A 266 -50.61 22.00 2.95
CA SER A 266 -50.70 20.53 2.91
C SER A 266 -51.71 19.95 1.91
N GLY A 267 -52.62 20.75 1.35
CA GLY A 267 -53.70 20.24 0.50
C GLY A 267 -54.74 19.39 1.26
N LYS A 268 -54.70 19.39 2.60
CA LYS A 268 -55.68 18.69 3.45
C LYS A 268 -56.98 19.49 3.57
N PRO A 269 -58.13 18.82 3.76
CA PRO A 269 -59.40 19.50 4.00
C PRO A 269 -59.40 20.25 5.34
N ILE A 270 -59.86 21.49 5.33
CA ILE A 270 -60.01 22.35 6.49
C ILE A 270 -61.29 21.96 7.25
N PRO A 271 -61.26 21.82 8.59
CA PRO A 271 -62.46 21.50 9.37
C PRO A 271 -63.59 22.52 9.14
N ARG A 272 -64.82 22.02 8.95
CA ARG A 272 -66.01 22.86 8.70
C ARG A 272 -66.26 23.88 9.80
N GLU A 273 -66.00 23.52 11.06
CA GLU A 273 -66.16 24.41 12.20
C GLU A 273 -65.26 25.64 12.10
N ARG A 274 -64.04 25.46 11.60
CA ARG A 274 -63.11 26.57 11.37
C ARG A 274 -63.58 27.47 10.24
N LEU A 275 -64.04 26.90 9.13
CA LEU A 275 -64.57 27.69 8.00
C LEU A 275 -65.82 28.49 8.39
N LYS A 276 -66.63 27.97 9.32
CA LYS A 276 -67.76 28.73 9.89
C LYS A 276 -67.32 29.90 10.77
N ALA A 277 -66.20 29.76 11.48
CA ALA A 277 -65.69 30.79 12.38
C ALA A 277 -64.84 31.85 11.65
N ILE A 278 -63.98 31.43 10.73
CA ILE A 278 -63.07 32.28 9.96
C ILE A 278 -63.19 31.88 8.49
N PRO A 279 -64.09 32.52 7.72
CA PRO A 279 -64.46 32.07 6.39
C PRO A 279 -63.37 32.22 5.32
N TRP A 280 -62.41 33.14 5.47
CA TRP A 280 -61.33 33.36 4.50
C TRP A 280 -60.06 32.54 4.76
N THR A 281 -60.06 31.66 5.77
CA THR A 281 -58.85 30.89 6.14
C THR A 281 -58.36 29.97 5.02
N THR A 282 -57.08 30.06 4.69
CA THR A 282 -56.43 29.23 3.65
C THR A 282 -55.59 28.07 4.20
N GLU A 283 -55.42 27.98 5.52
CA GLU A 283 -54.52 27.02 6.20
C GLU A 283 -55.20 26.29 7.35
N LEU A 284 -54.63 25.14 7.77
CA LEU A 284 -55.04 24.40 8.96
C LEU A 284 -54.60 25.11 10.27
N VAL A 285 -55.21 24.75 11.40
CA VAL A 285 -54.80 25.23 12.74
C VAL A 285 -53.34 24.87 13.01
N GLU A 286 -52.98 23.61 12.77
CA GLU A 286 -51.64 23.08 13.01
C GLU A 286 -50.57 23.80 12.18
N GLU A 287 -50.91 24.25 10.97
CA GLU A 287 -50.00 24.95 10.06
C GLU A 287 -49.82 26.41 10.48
N ARG A 288 -50.94 27.09 10.78
CA ARG A 288 -50.93 28.49 11.23
C ARG A 288 -50.21 28.66 12.57
N VAL A 289 -50.35 27.70 13.49
CA VAL A 289 -49.69 27.71 14.80
C VAL A 289 -48.25 27.18 14.71
N GLY A 290 -47.98 26.25 13.79
CA GLY A 290 -46.71 25.54 13.65
C GLY A 290 -45.52 26.38 13.18
N GLY A 291 -45.73 27.63 12.74
CA GLY A 291 -44.67 28.57 12.36
C GLY A 291 -43.73 28.98 13.51
N ILE A 292 -44.14 28.74 14.77
CA ILE A 292 -43.36 29.12 15.96
C ILE A 292 -42.42 27.99 16.45
N GLY A 293 -42.60 26.74 16.00
CA GLY A 293 -42.01 25.57 16.67
C GLY A 293 -41.09 24.65 15.86
N ARG A 294 -40.71 25.00 14.62
CA ARG A 294 -39.81 24.16 13.79
C ARG A 294 -38.63 24.94 13.22
N ARG A 295 -37.90 25.62 14.09
CA ARG A 295 -36.51 26.06 13.83
C ARG A 295 -35.59 25.35 14.79
#